data_AF-A0A832UK04-F1
#
_entry.id   AF-A0A832UK04-F1
#
_cell.length_a   1.000
_cell.length_b   1.000
_cell.length_c   1.000
_cell.angle_alpha   90.00
_cell.angle_beta   90.00
_cell.angle_gamma   90.00
#
_symmetry.space_group_name_H-M   'P 1'
#
loop_
_entity.id
_entity.type
_entity.pdbx_description
1 polymer ?
#
loop_
_entity_poly.entity_id
_entity_poly.type
_entity_poly.pdbx_seq_one_letter_code
_entity_poly.pdbx_strand_id
1 'polypeptide(L)'
;MATQSASGTLGQIERQTLQLEFSTLREEFDRISTTTEFNGKNLIDGSLAASVQKSQQVAIQLGFDSSNENRINLNQELDLISSSSAGLGLADLYITTAEDALIAAEQIENSFSVLTHSRGKMGALQNLLQRALGNLEVSIENLSTADSTIRDADLAEEIALLTRNQIIST
;
A
#
# COMPACT_ATOMS: atom_id res chain seq x y z
N MET A 1 0.51 -29.26 3.29
CA MET A 1 0.24 -29.58 4.71
C MET A 1 -1.22 -29.91 4.96
N ALA A 2 -2.17 -28.99 4.74
CA ALA A 2 -3.61 -29.27 4.89
C ALA A 2 -4.06 -30.41 3.95
N THR A 3 -3.74 -30.35 2.66
CA THR A 3 -4.03 -31.44 1.69
C THR A 3 -3.35 -32.77 2.04
N GLN A 4 -2.16 -32.72 2.66
CA GLN A 4 -1.47 -33.94 3.12
C GLN A 4 -2.18 -34.52 4.35
N SER A 5 -2.56 -33.68 5.30
CA SER A 5 -3.31 -34.07 6.50
C SER A 5 -4.75 -34.47 6.18
N ALA A 6 -5.31 -34.11 5.02
CA ALA A 6 -6.60 -34.59 4.55
C ALA A 6 -6.53 -36.02 3.97
N SER A 7 -5.33 -36.52 3.64
CA SER A 7 -5.17 -37.87 3.08
C SER A 7 -5.58 -38.95 4.09
N GLY A 8 -6.28 -39.98 3.62
CA GLY A 8 -6.66 -41.15 4.42
C GLY A 8 -5.49 -42.05 4.83
N THR A 9 -4.30 -41.85 4.26
CA THR A 9 -3.11 -42.68 4.52
C THR A 9 -2.26 -42.22 5.70
N LEU A 10 -2.51 -41.02 6.27
CA LEU A 10 -1.77 -40.52 7.43
C LEU A 10 -2.37 -41.02 8.75
N GLY A 11 -1.52 -41.47 9.66
CA GLY A 11 -1.90 -41.76 11.04
C GLY A 11 -2.08 -40.49 11.88
N GLN A 12 -2.49 -40.68 13.14
CA GLN A 12 -2.74 -39.57 14.07
C GLN A 12 -1.45 -38.87 14.50
N ILE A 13 -0.35 -39.61 14.63
CA ILE A 13 0.97 -39.07 15.02
C ILE A 13 1.49 -38.13 13.92
N GLU A 14 1.41 -38.55 12.65
CA GLU A 14 1.87 -37.72 11.53
C GLU A 14 1.06 -36.43 11.40
N ARG A 15 -0.27 -36.49 11.61
CA ARG A 15 -1.14 -35.29 11.61
C ARG A 15 -0.81 -34.35 12.76
N GLN A 16 -0.45 -34.87 13.94
CA GLN A 16 -0.01 -34.04 15.06
C GLN A 16 1.30 -33.31 14.77
N THR A 17 2.27 -33.97 14.10
CA THR A 17 3.50 -33.31 13.65
C THR A 17 3.21 -32.21 12.63
N LEU A 18 2.35 -32.48 11.65
CA LEU A 18 1.94 -31.48 10.67
C LEU A 18 1.18 -30.30 11.32
N GLN A 19 0.35 -30.57 12.35
CA GLN A 19 -0.31 -29.52 13.12
C GLN A 19 0.69 -28.59 13.82
N LEU A 20 1.78 -29.13 14.36
CA LEU A 20 2.82 -28.31 14.99
C LEU A 20 3.45 -27.36 13.96
N GLU A 21 3.86 -27.90 12.81
CA GLU A 21 4.40 -27.09 11.71
C GLU A 21 3.38 -26.03 11.22
N PHE A 22 2.09 -26.39 11.12
CA PHE A 22 1.02 -25.48 10.71
C PHE A 22 0.86 -24.32 11.70
N SER A 23 0.96 -24.63 13.00
CA SER A 23 0.88 -23.62 14.06
C SER A 23 2.06 -22.66 14.01
N THR A 24 3.28 -23.17 13.80
CA THR A 24 4.48 -22.33 13.62
C THR A 24 4.37 -21.42 12.39
N LEU A 25 3.90 -21.94 11.25
CA LEU A 25 3.72 -21.13 10.04
C LEU A 25 2.68 -20.03 10.25
N ARG A 26 1.64 -20.29 11.04
CA ARG A 26 0.64 -19.30 11.41
C ARG A 26 1.23 -18.19 12.29
N GLU A 27 2.06 -18.55 13.26
CA GLU A 27 2.79 -17.56 14.08
C GLU A 27 3.71 -16.69 13.23
N GLU A 28 4.41 -17.28 12.25
CA GLU A 28 5.23 -16.52 11.30
C GLU A 28 4.39 -15.59 10.43
N PHE A 29 3.20 -16.02 10.02
CA PHE A 29 2.27 -15.19 9.28
C PHE A 29 1.82 -13.96 10.09
N ASP A 30 1.50 -14.16 11.38
CA ASP A 30 1.17 -13.07 12.31
C ASP A 30 2.35 -12.13 12.55
N ARG A 31 3.57 -12.69 12.67
CA ARG A 31 4.79 -11.90 12.78
C ARG A 31 5.00 -11.02 11.54
N ILE A 32 4.83 -11.56 10.34
CA ILE A 32 4.95 -10.78 9.09
C ILE A 32 3.90 -9.67 9.06
N SER A 33 2.64 -9.98 9.40
CA SER A 33 1.55 -9.00 9.42
C SER A 33 1.85 -7.81 10.35
N THR A 34 2.41 -8.09 11.53
CA THR A 34 2.70 -7.09 12.57
C THR A 34 4.03 -6.37 12.41
N THR A 35 5.00 -6.95 11.68
CA THR A 35 6.34 -6.34 11.48
C THR A 35 6.50 -5.65 10.12
N THR A 36 5.54 -5.81 9.21
CA THR A 36 5.57 -5.13 7.91
C THR A 36 5.10 -3.69 8.07
N GLU A 37 6.06 -2.80 8.24
CA GLU A 37 5.83 -1.37 8.39
C GLU A 37 6.64 -0.52 7.40
N PHE A 38 6.17 0.69 7.16
CA PHE A 38 6.91 1.75 6.51
C PHE A 38 6.77 3.03 7.32
N ASN A 39 7.90 3.63 7.72
CA ASN A 39 7.93 4.85 8.52
C ASN A 39 7.06 4.76 9.80
N GLY A 40 7.13 3.62 10.50
CA GLY A 40 6.35 3.35 11.72
C GLY A 40 4.84 3.18 11.50
N LYS A 41 4.41 2.98 10.25
CA LYS A 41 3.02 2.63 9.89
C LYS A 41 2.99 1.20 9.38
N ASN A 42 2.26 0.34 10.08
CA ASN A 42 1.96 -0.98 9.58
C ASN A 42 1.18 -0.90 8.27
N LEU A 43 1.41 -1.86 7.38
CA LEU A 43 0.83 -1.83 6.04
C LEU A 43 -0.24 -2.91 5.83
N ILE A 44 -0.18 -4.01 6.58
CA ILE A 44 -1.00 -5.20 6.35
C ILE A 44 -1.65 -5.76 7.62
N ASP A 45 -1.66 -4.99 8.70
CA ASP A 45 -2.30 -5.34 9.98
C ASP A 45 -3.78 -4.92 10.04
N GLY A 46 -4.29 -4.25 8.99
CA GLY A 46 -5.64 -3.70 8.91
C GLY A 46 -5.74 -2.19 9.10
N SER A 47 -4.63 -1.51 9.43
CA SER A 47 -4.57 -0.05 9.53
C SER A 47 -4.80 0.68 8.18
N LEU A 48 -4.68 -0.03 7.06
CA LEU A 48 -5.00 0.44 5.71
C LEU A 48 -6.40 0.03 5.23
N ALA A 49 -7.29 -0.45 6.11
CA ALA A 49 -8.69 -0.71 5.76
C ALA A 49 -9.47 0.60 5.56
N ALA A 50 -10.47 0.60 4.68
CA ALA A 50 -11.33 1.76 4.45
C ALA A 50 -12.21 2.11 5.67
N SER A 51 -12.42 1.13 6.55
CA SER A 51 -13.19 1.26 7.80
C SER A 51 -12.46 2.04 8.90
N VAL A 52 -11.15 2.28 8.77
CA VAL A 52 -10.36 3.07 9.72
C VAL A 52 -10.84 4.52 9.74
N GLN A 53 -10.80 5.15 10.92
CA GLN A 53 -11.23 6.54 11.09
C GLN A 53 -10.47 7.48 10.16
N LYS A 54 -11.17 8.43 9.52
CA LYS A 54 -10.59 9.38 8.55
C LYS A 54 -9.36 10.13 9.05
N SER A 55 -9.26 10.42 10.35
CA SER A 55 -8.11 11.09 10.98
C SER A 55 -6.84 10.23 11.04
N GLN A 56 -6.99 8.91 10.93
CA GLN A 56 -5.89 7.93 10.98
C GLN A 56 -5.55 7.37 9.60
N GLN A 57 -6.34 7.73 8.57
CA GLN A 57 -6.09 7.29 7.20
C GLN A 57 -4.83 7.95 6.64
N VAL A 58 -4.12 7.20 5.80
CA VAL A 58 -2.91 7.67 5.14
C VAL A 58 -3.28 8.20 3.77
N ALA A 59 -3.00 9.48 3.53
CA ALA A 59 -3.16 10.10 2.23
C ALA A 59 -1.83 10.65 1.71
N ILE A 60 -1.57 10.44 0.43
CA ILE A 60 -0.43 11.00 -0.29
C ILE A 60 -0.89 12.26 -1.00
N GLN A 61 -0.29 13.39 -0.66
CA GLN A 61 -0.52 14.66 -1.34
C GLN A 61 0.25 14.67 -2.67
N LEU A 62 -0.46 14.91 -3.77
CA LEU A 62 0.13 14.96 -5.11
C LEU A 62 -0.16 16.26 -5.84
N GLY A 63 -1.15 17.06 -5.41
CA GLY A 63 -1.39 18.39 -5.97
C GLY A 63 -0.94 19.53 -5.05
N PHE A 64 -1.24 20.76 -5.47
CA PHE A 64 -0.75 21.98 -4.82
C PHE A 64 -1.66 22.50 -3.70
N ASP A 65 -2.95 22.17 -3.74
CA ASP A 65 -3.91 22.63 -2.74
C ASP A 65 -4.33 21.51 -1.75
N SER A 66 -5.13 21.86 -0.75
CA SER A 66 -5.59 20.93 0.28
C SER A 66 -6.90 20.19 -0.07
N SER A 67 -7.38 20.29 -1.31
CA SER A 67 -8.59 19.59 -1.76
C SER A 67 -8.39 18.07 -1.76
N ASN A 68 -9.48 17.32 -1.77
CA ASN A 68 -9.40 15.85 -1.73
C ASN A 68 -8.96 15.27 -3.07
N GLU A 69 -9.25 15.97 -4.16
CA GLU A 69 -8.92 15.62 -5.53
C GLU A 69 -7.40 15.61 -5.78
N ASN A 70 -6.66 16.39 -4.99
CA ASN A 70 -5.20 16.46 -5.04
C ASN A 70 -4.50 15.46 -4.10
N ARG A 71 -5.25 14.51 -3.53
CA ARG A 71 -4.76 13.51 -2.59
C ARG A 71 -5.19 12.12 -3.02
N ILE A 72 -4.28 11.16 -2.86
CA ILE A 72 -4.61 9.73 -2.96
C ILE A 72 -4.71 9.17 -1.55
N ASN A 73 -5.91 8.74 -1.16
CA ASN A 73 -6.14 8.11 0.14
C ASN A 73 -5.89 6.60 0.04
N LEU A 74 -4.81 6.13 0.65
CA LEU A 74 -4.38 4.74 0.56
C LEU A 74 -5.41 3.77 1.17
N ASN A 75 -6.10 4.18 2.24
CA ASN A 75 -7.11 3.35 2.88
C ASN A 75 -8.32 3.11 1.98
N GLN A 76 -8.72 4.11 1.20
CA GLN A 76 -9.85 3.99 0.27
C GLN A 76 -9.47 3.19 -0.99
N GLU A 77 -8.27 3.42 -1.53
CA GLU A 77 -7.81 2.74 -2.75
C GLU A 77 -7.44 1.26 -2.50
N LEU A 78 -6.75 0.98 -1.39
CA LEU A 78 -6.29 -0.38 -1.07
C LEU A 78 -7.33 -1.18 -0.30
N ASP A 79 -7.98 -0.57 0.70
CA ASP A 79 -8.93 -1.23 1.60
C ASP A 79 -8.44 -2.61 2.06
N LEU A 80 -7.28 -2.62 2.72
CA LEU A 80 -6.64 -3.84 3.18
C LEU A 80 -7.19 -4.23 4.54
N ILE A 81 -7.94 -5.33 4.60
CA ILE A 81 -8.25 -5.98 5.87
C ILE A 81 -6.97 -6.58 6.49
N SER A 82 -7.02 -6.86 7.79
CA SER A 82 -5.88 -7.45 8.50
C SER A 82 -5.47 -8.77 7.86
N SER A 83 -4.22 -8.84 7.41
CA SER A 83 -3.59 -10.06 6.89
C SER A 83 -2.95 -10.88 8.00
N SER A 84 -3.47 -10.79 9.23
CA SER A 84 -3.11 -11.68 10.33
C SER A 84 -3.90 -12.98 10.22
N SER A 85 -3.48 -14.01 10.96
CA SER A 85 -4.19 -15.28 11.07
C SER A 85 -5.63 -15.07 11.57
N ALA A 86 -5.85 -14.15 12.52
CA ALA A 86 -7.19 -13.80 12.98
C ALA A 86 -7.99 -13.06 11.90
N GLY A 87 -7.38 -12.09 11.20
CA GLY A 87 -8.03 -11.32 10.15
C GLY A 87 -8.43 -12.14 8.92
N LEU A 88 -7.71 -13.23 8.65
CA LEU A 88 -8.00 -14.17 7.56
C LEU A 88 -8.76 -15.43 8.02
N GLY A 89 -9.12 -15.54 9.31
CA GLY A 89 -9.87 -16.68 9.84
C GLY A 89 -9.06 -17.99 9.97
N LEU A 90 -7.73 -17.89 10.05
CA LEU A 90 -6.79 -19.01 10.21
C LEU A 90 -6.44 -19.33 11.68
N ALA A 91 -6.81 -18.44 12.62
CA ALA A 91 -6.44 -18.53 14.03
C ALA A 91 -6.94 -19.78 14.76
N ASP A 92 -8.13 -20.28 14.40
CA ASP A 92 -8.77 -21.44 15.07
C ASP A 92 -8.83 -22.69 14.18
N LEU A 93 -7.99 -22.75 13.15
CA LEU A 93 -7.91 -23.91 12.27
C LEU A 93 -6.99 -25.01 12.83
N TYR A 94 -7.45 -26.24 12.66
CA TYR A 94 -6.72 -27.46 12.98
C TYR A 94 -6.64 -28.36 11.76
N ILE A 95 -5.62 -29.22 11.71
CA ILE A 95 -5.43 -30.23 10.67
C ILE A 95 -5.20 -31.62 11.28
N THR A 96 -5.64 -31.82 12.52
CA THR A 96 -5.45 -33.05 13.30
C THR A 96 -6.37 -34.19 12.84
N THR A 97 -7.49 -33.88 12.19
CA THR A 97 -8.38 -34.85 11.54
C THR A 97 -8.45 -34.61 10.03
N ALA A 98 -8.92 -35.60 9.27
CA ALA A 98 -9.10 -35.44 7.83
C ALA A 98 -10.15 -34.36 7.50
N GLU A 99 -11.21 -34.27 8.32
CA GLU A 99 -12.29 -33.29 8.15
C GLU A 99 -11.79 -31.87 8.43
N ASP A 100 -11.12 -31.66 9.57
CA ASP A 100 -10.58 -30.33 9.91
C ASP A 100 -9.55 -29.87 8.88
N ALA A 101 -8.75 -30.80 8.34
CA ALA A 101 -7.79 -30.51 7.29
C ALA A 101 -8.44 -30.07 5.97
N LEU A 102 -9.65 -30.55 5.64
CA LEU A 102 -10.42 -30.09 4.48
C LEU A 102 -10.97 -28.68 4.72
N ILE A 103 -11.55 -28.41 5.89
CA ILE A 103 -12.02 -27.07 6.28
C ILE A 103 -10.87 -26.07 6.25
N ALA A 104 -9.71 -26.46 6.80
CA ALA A 104 -8.53 -25.62 6.79
C ALA A 104 -8.02 -25.34 5.37
N ALA A 105 -8.07 -26.34 4.47
CA ALA A 105 -7.69 -26.14 3.06
C ALA A 105 -8.62 -25.15 2.35
N GLU A 106 -9.92 -25.22 2.57
CA GLU A 106 -10.90 -24.27 2.02
C GLU A 106 -10.64 -22.84 2.54
N GLN A 107 -10.42 -22.70 3.85
CA GLN A 107 -10.16 -21.38 4.43
C GLN A 107 -8.82 -20.77 3.97
N ILE A 108 -7.80 -21.60 3.74
CA ILE A 108 -6.52 -21.16 3.14
C ILE A 108 -6.74 -20.64 1.72
N GLU A 109 -7.57 -21.30 0.91
CA GLU A 109 -7.88 -20.84 -0.45
C GLU A 109 -8.61 -19.50 -0.45
N ASN A 110 -9.59 -19.33 0.45
CA ASN A 110 -10.27 -18.06 0.66
C ASN A 110 -9.29 -16.94 1.06
N SER A 111 -8.38 -17.24 2.00
CA SER A 111 -7.34 -16.32 2.45
C SER A 111 -6.38 -15.95 1.31
N PHE A 112 -6.00 -16.92 0.48
CA PHE A 112 -5.14 -16.71 -0.68
C PHE A 112 -5.81 -15.80 -1.73
N SER A 113 -7.11 -15.98 -1.97
CA SER A 113 -7.91 -15.09 -2.84
C SER A 113 -7.90 -13.65 -2.33
N VAL A 114 -8.12 -13.44 -1.02
CA VAL A 114 -8.04 -12.11 -0.38
C VAL A 114 -6.67 -11.47 -0.54
N LEU A 115 -5.59 -12.23 -0.30
CA LEU A 115 -4.21 -11.73 -0.46
C LEU A 115 -3.89 -11.40 -1.92
N THR A 116 -4.37 -12.21 -2.86
CA THR A 116 -4.19 -11.98 -4.29
C THR A 116 -4.93 -10.71 -4.73
N HIS A 117 -6.16 -10.51 -4.26
CA HIS A 117 -6.91 -9.29 -4.53
C HIS A 117 -6.21 -8.05 -3.94
N SER A 118 -5.73 -8.16 -2.70
CA SER A 118 -4.94 -7.11 -2.03
C SER A 118 -3.70 -6.74 -2.84
N ARG A 119 -2.93 -7.72 -3.32
CA ARG A 119 -1.75 -7.49 -4.18
C ARG A 119 -2.13 -6.86 -5.52
N GLY A 120 -3.27 -7.25 -6.09
CA GLY A 120 -3.81 -6.65 -7.31
C GLY A 120 -4.08 -5.15 -7.13
N LYS A 121 -4.72 -4.77 -6.03
CA LYS A 121 -4.94 -3.36 -5.68
C LYS A 121 -3.64 -2.60 -5.44
N MET A 122 -2.67 -3.19 -4.74
CA MET A 122 -1.35 -2.57 -4.56
C MET A 122 -0.62 -2.34 -5.89
N GLY A 123 -0.71 -3.29 -6.82
CA GLY A 123 -0.16 -3.12 -8.17
C GLY A 123 -0.87 -2.03 -8.97
N ALA A 124 -2.19 -1.94 -8.87
CA ALA A 124 -2.96 -0.86 -9.49
C ALA A 124 -2.59 0.52 -8.92
N LEU A 125 -2.46 0.63 -7.59
CA LEU A 125 -1.99 1.83 -6.92
C LEU A 125 -0.57 2.20 -7.34
N GLN A 126 0.34 1.23 -7.46
CA GLN A 126 1.70 1.48 -7.94
C GLN A 126 1.68 2.11 -9.35
N ASN A 127 0.89 1.56 -10.27
CA ASN A 127 0.74 2.13 -11.62
C ASN A 127 0.15 3.54 -11.59
N LEU A 128 -0.84 3.77 -10.72
CA LEU A 128 -1.44 5.09 -10.52
C LEU A 128 -0.41 6.10 -10.02
N LEU A 129 0.40 5.73 -9.02
CA LEU A 129 1.44 6.59 -8.46
C LEU A 129 2.54 6.89 -9.47
N GLN A 130 2.97 5.90 -10.25
CA GLN A 130 3.95 6.11 -11.34
C GLN A 130 3.43 7.08 -12.40
N ARG A 131 2.15 6.94 -12.80
CA ARG A 131 1.52 7.87 -13.74
C ARG A 131 1.39 9.27 -13.14
N ALA A 132 0.98 9.38 -11.89
CA ALA A 132 0.87 10.66 -11.20
C ALA A 132 2.24 11.34 -11.10
N LEU A 133 3.30 10.59 -10.75
CA LEU A 133 4.67 11.09 -10.70
C LEU A 133 5.11 11.67 -12.06
N GLY A 134 4.93 10.93 -13.15
CA GLY A 134 5.30 11.43 -14.49
C GLY A 134 4.53 12.70 -14.89
N ASN A 135 3.25 12.79 -14.54
CA ASN A 135 2.47 14.03 -14.78
C ASN A 135 2.98 15.20 -13.94
N LEU A 136 3.41 14.95 -12.70
CA LEU A 136 3.96 15.98 -11.83
C LEU A 136 5.33 16.46 -12.30
N GLU A 137 6.19 15.56 -12.77
CA GLU A 137 7.48 15.94 -13.35
C GLU A 137 7.32 16.89 -14.55
N VAL A 138 6.41 16.56 -15.48
CA VAL A 138 6.07 17.45 -16.61
C VAL A 138 5.49 18.78 -16.14
N SER A 139 4.63 18.77 -15.13
CA SER A 139 4.05 19.99 -14.58
C SER A 139 5.12 20.88 -13.94
N ILE A 140 6.07 20.28 -13.21
CA ILE A 140 7.21 20.97 -12.59
C ILE A 140 8.11 21.58 -13.66
N GLU A 141 8.41 20.86 -14.75
CA GLU A 141 9.22 21.37 -15.86
C GLU A 141 8.56 22.57 -16.54
N ASN A 142 7.25 22.48 -16.83
CA ASN A 142 6.49 23.57 -17.43
C ASN A 142 6.46 24.82 -16.52
N LEU A 143 6.23 24.63 -15.21
CA LEU A 143 6.24 25.70 -14.22
C LEU A 143 7.62 26.35 -14.09
N SER A 144 8.68 25.55 -14.08
CA SER A 144 10.07 26.04 -14.04
C SER A 144 10.41 26.87 -15.29
N THR A 145 9.94 26.43 -16.47
CA THR A 145 10.16 27.16 -17.73
C THR A 145 9.38 28.47 -17.76
N ALA A 146 8.14 28.47 -17.27
CA ALA A 146 7.33 29.67 -17.15
C ALA A 146 7.94 30.68 -16.16
N ASP A 147 8.40 30.23 -14.99
CA ASP A 147 9.09 31.08 -14.01
C ASP A 147 10.37 31.70 -14.59
N SER A 148 11.18 30.92 -15.31
CA SER A 148 12.37 31.45 -15.99
C SER A 148 12.02 32.54 -17.00
N THR A 149 10.99 32.32 -17.82
CA THR A 149 10.56 33.29 -18.85
C THR A 149 10.05 34.59 -18.23
N ILE A 150 9.29 34.50 -17.13
CA ILE A 150 8.80 35.69 -16.40
C ILE A 150 9.98 36.46 -15.80
N ARG A 151 10.92 35.78 -15.14
CA ARG A 151 12.10 36.42 -14.56
C ARG A 151 12.99 37.08 -15.61
N ASP A 152 13.18 36.45 -16.76
CA ASP A 152 13.97 37.02 -17.84
C ASP A 152 13.30 38.27 -18.44
N ALA A 153 11.97 38.29 -18.54
CA ALA A 153 11.21 39.46 -18.97
C ALA A 153 11.31 40.62 -17.97
N ASP A 154 11.14 40.34 -16.68
CA ASP A 154 11.25 41.33 -15.60
C ASP A 154 12.67 41.91 -15.53
N LEU A 155 13.70 41.06 -15.66
CA LEU A 155 15.09 41.49 -15.72
C LEU A 155 15.36 42.39 -16.94
N ALA A 156 14.83 42.02 -18.11
CA ALA A 156 14.96 42.84 -19.32
C ALA A 156 14.30 44.21 -19.17
N GLU A 157 13.13 44.29 -18.52
CA GLU A 157 12.45 45.56 -18.20
C GLU A 157 13.30 46.43 -17.26
N GLU A 158 13.82 45.86 -16.16
CA GLU A 158 14.63 46.59 -15.19
C GLU A 158 15.92 47.13 -15.81
N ILE A 159 16.59 46.34 -16.67
CA ILE A 159 17.79 46.78 -17.40
C ILE A 159 17.46 47.91 -18.38
N ALA A 160 16.32 47.84 -19.08
CA ALA A 160 15.88 48.89 -19.98
C ALA A 160 15.58 50.21 -19.25
N LEU A 161 14.92 50.13 -18.09
CA LEU A 161 14.65 51.29 -17.22
C LEU A 161 15.93 51.89 -16.65
N LEU A 162 16.86 51.06 -16.16
CA LEU A 162 18.17 51.49 -15.70
C LEU A 162 18.92 52.26 -16.79
N THR A 163 18.96 51.69 -18.00
CA THR A 163 19.62 52.30 -19.17
C THR A 163 18.97 53.64 -19.52
N ARG A 164 17.63 53.71 -19.55
CA ARG A 164 16.89 54.96 -19.79
C ARG A 164 17.19 56.01 -18.73
N ASN A 165 17.21 55.64 -17.45
CA ASN A 165 17.45 56.56 -16.36
C ASN A 165 18.89 57.08 -16.36
N GLN A 166 19.87 56.25 -16.74
CA GLN A 166 21.26 56.68 -16.94
C GLN A 166 21.38 57.72 -18.05
N ILE A 167 20.59 57.58 -19.14
CA ILE A 167 20.53 58.57 -20.23
C ILE A 167 19.86 59.89 -19.80
N ILE A 168 18.84 59.84 -18.93
CA ILE A 168 18.11 61.04 -18.47
C ILE A 168 18.86 61.78 -17.35
N SER A 169 19.70 61.09 -16.57
CA SER A 169 20.49 61.68 -15.48
C SER A 169 21.81 62.30 -15.94
N THR A 170 22.18 62.16 -17.22
CA THR A 170 23.31 62.81 -17.89
C THR A 170 22.85 64.00 -18.71
#